data_AF-A0A6M3JCC1-F1
#
_entry.id   AF-A0A6M3JCC1-F1
#
_cell.length_a   1.000
_cell.length_b   1.000
_cell.length_c   1.000
_cell.angle_alpha   90.00
_cell.angle_beta   90.00
_cell.angle_gamma   90.00
#
_symmetry.space_group_name_H-M   'P 1'
#
loop_
_entity.id
_entity.type
_entity.pdbx_description
1 polymer ?
#
loop_
_entity_poly.entity_id
_entity_poly.type
_entity_poly.pdbx_seq_one_letter_code
_entity_poly.pdbx_strand_id
1 'polypeptide(L)'
;MFPKLPNASKPFIIMAAGITSDYISSLIGISMDYVEMHPNYSPLNALIVFTLALAVLMLFFWRNRTMRIFVWACSLIPFIGIIHNLLVFAGIIA
;
A
#
# COMPACT_ATOMS: atom_id res chain seq x y z
N MET A 1 14.81 -22.28 15.05
CA MET A 1 15.64 -21.78 13.93
C MET A 1 14.78 -20.84 13.11
N PHE A 2 14.97 -19.52 13.25
CA PHE A 2 14.23 -18.55 12.43
C PHE A 2 14.67 -18.68 10.97
N PRO A 3 13.73 -18.78 10.00
CA PRO A 3 14.10 -18.84 8.60
C PRO A 3 14.84 -17.54 8.24
N LYS A 4 16.01 -17.64 7.59
CA LYS A 4 16.64 -16.48 6.95
C LYS A 4 15.63 -15.91 5.95
N LEU A 5 15.14 -14.69 6.15
CA LEU A 5 14.29 -14.01 5.17
C LEU A 5 15.16 -13.67 3.94
N PRO A 6 14.97 -14.31 2.76
CA PRO A 6 15.66 -13.93 1.54
C PRO A 6 15.13 -12.58 1.05
N ASN A 7 16.01 -11.61 0.75
CA ASN A 7 15.72 -10.29 0.15
C ASN A 7 14.25 -9.83 0.24
N ALA A 8 13.74 -9.78 1.46
CA ALA A 8 12.33 -9.55 1.76
C ALA A 8 11.99 -8.07 1.75
N SER A 9 12.95 -7.20 1.45
CA SER A 9 12.76 -5.75 1.37
C SER A 9 11.86 -5.34 0.20
N LYS A 10 11.81 -6.10 -0.90
CA LYS A 10 11.08 -5.69 -2.11
C LYS A 10 9.58 -5.48 -1.87
N PRO A 11 8.81 -6.39 -1.23
CA PRO A 11 7.40 -6.15 -0.96
C PRO A 11 7.18 -4.95 -0.03
N PHE A 12 8.07 -4.67 0.94
CA PHE A 12 7.98 -3.47 1.76
C PHE A 12 8.20 -2.19 0.95
N ILE A 13 9.17 -2.18 0.03
CA ILE A 13 9.42 -1.03 -0.85
C ILE A 13 8.20 -0.78 -1.75
N ILE A 14 7.61 -1.83 -2.31
CA ILE A 14 6.42 -1.73 -3.17
C ILE A 14 5.22 -1.18 -2.40
N MET A 15 4.97 -1.73 -1.21
CA MET A 15 3.92 -1.26 -0.32
C MET A 15 4.13 0.22 0.06
N ALA A 16 5.35 0.62 0.41
CA ALA A 16 5.68 2.01 0.71
C ALA A 16 5.48 2.94 -0.50
N ALA A 17 5.86 2.49 -1.70
CA ALA A 17 5.62 3.22 -2.93
C ALA A 17 4.12 3.43 -3.17
N GLY A 18 3.28 2.40 -2.97
CA GLY A 18 1.83 2.50 -3.10
C GLY A 18 1.21 3.53 -2.14
N ILE A 19 1.60 3.49 -0.85
CA ILE A 19 1.13 4.46 0.16
C ILE A 19 1.58 5.88 -0.19
N THR A 20 2.82 6.03 -0.63
CA THR A 20 3.37 7.35 -1.00
C THR A 20 2.66 7.90 -2.25
N SER A 21 2.44 7.06 -3.26
CA SER A 21 1.73 7.41 -4.48
C SER A 21 0.28 7.81 -4.20
N ASP A 22 -0.41 7.06 -3.35
CA ASP A 22 -1.77 7.37 -2.89
C ASP A 22 -1.81 8.75 -2.21
N TYR A 23 -0.93 8.98 -1.23
CA TYR A 23 -0.86 10.27 -0.54
C TYR A 23 -0.53 11.45 -1.47
N ILE A 24 0.45 11.29 -2.37
CA ILE A 24 0.78 12.32 -3.37
C ILE A 24 -0.43 12.61 -4.26
N SER A 25 -1.12 11.57 -4.74
CA SER A 25 -2.32 11.77 -5.56
C SER A 25 -3.42 12.51 -4.78
N SER A 26 -3.59 12.22 -3.49
CA SER A 26 -4.54 12.94 -2.63
C SER A 26 -4.20 14.44 -2.53
N LEU A 27 -2.92 14.77 -2.34
CA LEU A 27 -2.46 16.17 -2.33
C LEU A 27 -2.69 16.88 -3.69
N ILE A 28 -2.50 16.17 -4.80
CA ILE A 28 -2.82 16.70 -6.14
C ILE A 28 -4.32 16.96 -6.24
N GLY A 29 -5.16 16.04 -5.79
CA GLY A 29 -6.61 16.21 -5.78
C GLY A 29 -7.04 17.45 -4.99
N ILE A 30 -6.49 17.63 -3.79
CA ILE A 30 -6.75 18.81 -2.96
C ILE A 30 -6.36 20.10 -3.69
N SER A 31 -5.23 20.10 -4.42
CA SER A 31 -4.81 21.27 -5.22
C SER A 31 -5.73 21.55 -6.43
N MET A 32 -6.57 20.61 -6.81
CA MET A 32 -7.58 20.71 -7.87
C MET A 32 -8.99 20.96 -7.31
N ASP A 33 -9.11 21.43 -6.06
CA ASP A 33 -10.36 21.67 -5.33
C ASP A 33 -11.20 20.42 -5.02
N TYR A 34 -10.63 19.21 -5.11
CA TYR A 34 -11.28 18.01 -4.56
C TYR A 34 -11.20 17.99 -3.03
N VAL A 35 -12.23 17.42 -2.40
CA VAL A 35 -12.31 17.28 -0.95
C VAL A 35 -11.90 15.86 -0.55
N GLU A 36 -10.92 15.76 0.34
CA GLU A 36 -10.51 14.48 0.94
C GLU A 36 -11.65 13.92 1.82
N MET A 37 -12.18 12.76 1.46
CA MET A 37 -13.29 12.13 2.21
C MET A 37 -12.84 11.57 3.58
N HIS A 38 -11.54 11.34 3.74
CA HIS A 38 -10.96 10.83 4.98
C HIS A 38 -10.00 11.86 5.60
N PRO A 39 -10.51 12.91 6.27
CA PRO A 39 -9.65 13.96 6.85
C PRO A 39 -8.70 13.45 7.95
N ASN A 40 -8.99 12.28 8.51
CA ASN A 40 -8.13 11.60 9.49
C ASN A 40 -7.15 10.61 8.85
N TYR A 41 -7.09 10.53 7.51
CA TYR A 41 -6.11 9.70 6.83
C TYR A 41 -4.70 10.23 7.12
N SER A 42 -3.83 9.34 7.59
CA SER A 42 -2.45 9.66 7.87
C SER A 42 -1.55 8.66 7.13
N PRO A 43 -0.69 9.12 6.21
CA PRO A 43 0.21 8.23 5.48
C PRO A 43 1.18 7.52 6.44
N LEU A 44 1.52 8.12 7.58
CA LEU A 44 2.31 7.48 8.63
C LEU A 44 1.56 6.32 9.27
N ASN A 45 0.27 6.49 9.59
CA ASN A 45 -0.54 5.41 10.15
C ASN A 45 -0.71 4.27 9.15
N ALA A 46 -0.93 4.60 7.86
CA ALA A 46 -0.98 3.60 6.79
C ALA A 46 0.34 2.83 6.71
N LEU A 47 1.48 3.53 6.75
CA LEU A 47 2.80 2.90 6.70
C LEU A 47 3.03 1.95 7.88
N ILE A 48 2.65 2.35 9.10
CA ILE A 48 2.76 1.50 10.29
C ILE A 48 1.89 0.24 10.13
N VAL A 49 0.61 0.40 9.80
CA VAL A 49 -0.35 -0.71 9.72
C VAL A 49 0.04 -1.69 8.62
N PHE A 50 0.32 -1.20 7.41
CA PHE A 50 0.68 -2.06 6.29
C PHE A 50 2.05 -2.73 6.50
N THR A 51 3.03 -2.04 7.09
CA THR A 51 4.33 -2.65 7.42
C THR A 51 4.15 -3.77 8.43
N LEU A 52 3.38 -3.55 9.51
CA LEU A 52 3.14 -4.57 10.53
C LEU A 52 2.40 -5.77 9.95
N ALA A 53 1.35 -5.53 9.16
CA ALA A 53 0.59 -6.58 8.49
C ALA A 53 1.47 -7.40 7.54
N LEU A 54 2.27 -6.74 6.70
CA LEU A 54 3.16 -7.40 5.75
C LEU A 54 4.29 -8.18 6.46
N ALA A 55 4.81 -7.66 7.57
CA ALA A 55 5.78 -8.36 8.40
C ALA A 55 5.21 -9.65 9.00
N VAL A 56 4.00 -9.60 9.57
CA VAL A 56 3.28 -10.79 10.04
C VAL A 56 3.09 -11.78 8.90
N LEU A 57 2.60 -11.32 7.75
CA LEU A 57 2.44 -12.13 6.54
C LEU A 57 3.74 -12.83 6.13
N MET A 58 4.87 -12.11 6.09
CA MET A 58 6.16 -12.71 5.78
C MET A 58 6.61 -13.75 6.80
N LEU A 59 6.41 -13.51 8.09
CA LEU A 59 6.82 -14.47 9.12
C LEU A 59 6.08 -15.81 9.00
N PHE A 60 4.78 -15.78 8.67
CA PHE A 60 3.97 -17.00 8.59
C PHE A 60 3.94 -17.64 7.20
N PHE A 61 3.97 -16.85 6.14
CA PHE A 61 3.65 -17.30 4.78
C PHE A 61 4.85 -17.35 3.84
N TRP A 62 6.04 -16.89 4.22
CA TRP A 62 7.16 -16.81 3.26
C TRP A 62 7.76 -18.16 2.82
N ARG A 63 7.44 -19.26 3.51
CA ARG A 63 8.07 -20.57 3.28
C ARG A 63 7.69 -21.23 1.95
N ASN A 64 6.47 -21.02 1.46
CA ASN A 64 5.95 -21.70 0.27
C ASN A 64 5.83 -20.75 -0.93
N ARG A 65 6.08 -21.26 -2.16
CA ARG A 65 6.06 -20.44 -3.39
C ARG A 65 4.72 -19.72 -3.61
N THR A 66 3.60 -20.41 -3.45
CA THR A 66 2.24 -19.84 -3.57
C THR A 66 2.00 -18.76 -2.52
N MET A 67 2.50 -18.98 -1.32
CA MET A 67 2.34 -18.06 -0.21
C MET A 67 3.21 -16.81 -0.36
N ARG A 68 4.37 -16.91 -1.02
CA ARG A 68 5.13 -15.73 -1.47
C ARG A 68 4.33 -14.89 -2.46
N ILE A 69 3.69 -15.52 -3.46
CA ILE A 69 2.85 -14.79 -4.42
C ILE A 69 1.75 -14.02 -3.68
N PHE A 70 1.14 -14.63 -2.65
CA PHE A 70 0.16 -13.96 -1.81
C PHE A 70 0.76 -12.73 -1.09
N VAL A 71 1.94 -12.84 -0.49
CA VAL A 71 2.64 -11.69 0.12
C VAL A 71 2.91 -10.57 -0.91
N TRP A 72 3.33 -10.92 -2.12
CA TRP A 72 3.51 -9.96 -3.21
C TRP A 72 2.19 -9.29 -3.59
N ALA A 73 1.10 -10.03 -3.72
CA ALA A 73 -0.22 -9.47 -3.99
C ALA A 73 -0.67 -8.52 -2.87
N CYS A 74 -0.50 -8.91 -1.60
CA CYS A 74 -0.83 -8.04 -0.46
C CYS A 74 -0.02 -6.74 -0.45
N SER A 75 1.25 -6.78 -0.88
CA SER A 75 2.07 -5.56 -0.97
C SER A 75 1.57 -4.54 -2.00
N LEU A 76 0.71 -4.96 -2.94
CA LEU A 76 0.12 -4.08 -3.95
C LEU A 76 -1.19 -3.41 -3.46
N ILE A 77 -1.78 -3.86 -2.35
CA ILE A 77 -3.06 -3.32 -1.85
C ILE A 77 -3.05 -1.79 -1.70
N PRO A 78 -1.99 -1.13 -1.21
CA PRO A 78 -1.99 0.32 -1.09
C PRO A 78 -2.14 1.07 -2.43
N PHE A 79 -1.84 0.45 -3.57
CA PHE A 79 -2.06 1.06 -4.89
C PHE A 79 -3.54 1.25 -5.23
N ILE A 80 -4.46 0.63 -4.49
CA ILE A 80 -5.90 0.88 -4.68
C ILE A 80 -6.24 2.36 -4.46
N GLY A 81 -5.57 3.04 -3.53
CA GLY A 81 -5.81 4.45 -3.25
C GLY A 81 -5.47 5.36 -4.42
N ILE A 82 -4.27 5.22 -5.02
CA ILE A 82 -3.93 5.97 -6.24
C ILE A 82 -4.85 5.62 -7.41
N ILE A 83 -5.26 4.35 -7.58
CA ILE A 83 -6.23 3.98 -8.62
C ILE A 83 -7.55 4.71 -8.39
N HIS A 84 -8.05 4.74 -7.16
CA HIS A 84 -9.27 5.47 -6.79
C HIS A 84 -9.15 6.96 -7.14
N ASN A 85 -8.05 7.61 -6.73
CA ASN A 85 -7.82 9.03 -6.99
C ASN A 85 -7.73 9.33 -8.49
N LEU A 86 -7.08 8.46 -9.27
CA LEU A 86 -7.03 8.60 -10.73
C LEU A 86 -8.40 8.46 -11.39
N LEU A 87 -9.26 7.56 -10.90
CA LEU A 87 -10.62 7.41 -11.41
C LEU A 87 -11.49 8.63 -11.09
N VAL A 88 -11.31 9.24 -9.91
CA VAL A 88 -11.93 10.51 -9.55
C VAL A 88 -11.46 11.63 -10.48
N PHE A 89 -10.14 11.75 -10.72
CA PHE A 89 -9.60 12.75 -11.65
C PHE A 89 -10.10 12.57 -13.08
N ALA A 90 -10.34 11.33 -13.50
CA ALA A 90 -10.91 11.01 -14.80
C ALA A 90 -12.44 11.25 -14.87
N GLY A 91 -13.09 11.59 -13.75
CA GLY A 91 -14.54 11.76 -13.66
C GLY A 91 -15.34 10.47 -13.85
N ILE A 92 -14.71 9.30 -13.67
CA ILE A 92 -15.36 7.99 -13.84
C ILE A 92 -16.17 7.63 -12.60
N ILE A 93 -15.63 7.98 -11.42
CA ILE A 93 -16.27 7.77 -10.12
C ILE A 93 -16.27 9.10 -9.35
N ALA A 94 -17.14 9.19 -8.35
CA ALA A 94 -17.29 10.34 -7.47
C ALA A 94 -17.02 9.94 -6.01
#